data_AF-A0A537RMU6-F1
#
_entry.id   AF-A0A537RMU6-F1
#
_cell.length_a   1.000
_cell.length_b   1.000
_cell.length_c   1.000
_cell.angle_alpha   90.00
_cell.angle_beta   90.00
_cell.angle_gamma   90.00
#
_symmetry.space_group_name_H-M   'P 1'
#
loop_
_entity.id
_entity.type
_entity.pdbx_description
1 polymer ?
#
loop_
_entity_poly.entity_id
_entity_poly.type
_entity_poly.pdbx_seq_one_letter_code
_entity_poly.pdbx_strand_id
1 'polypeptide(L)'
;MTADLIAECPPSLRAPLTRYLRGEASGEITLMHFALGLGDAGLLRSFLATLAGAAPQRKELAELLRLAETNMDHLGQVTALAKDGLVAIPSGNDDAVAAIGEQFDRAVAAAPEASVALYSLGSANILDRATSEIVSRLAEWDLLRPDAAVLDIGCGIGRLERALAPRVGTITAIDISSGMIEEARRRCGDLANVAFERCDGRNLAGYQDRSFDLLLAVDTFPYLYAADPEIPAQCLRDAARVLRPGGAVVILNFSYRGDEDADRRDIEGLASSNGFTIRLAGTRDFTLWDGLTFLLTLPAHRE
;
A
#
# COMPACT_ATOMS: atom_id res chain seq x y z
N MET A 1 -26.16 16.50 -17.59
CA MET A 1 -26.05 15.04 -17.76
C MET A 1 -25.03 14.41 -16.81
N THR A 2 -23.73 14.75 -16.85
CA THR A 2 -22.75 14.18 -15.88
C THR A 2 -23.04 14.60 -14.43
N ALA A 3 -23.43 15.86 -14.20
CA ALA A 3 -23.79 16.34 -12.87
C ALA A 3 -25.07 15.68 -12.32
N ASP A 4 -26.08 15.45 -13.19
CA ASP A 4 -27.34 14.83 -12.82
C ASP A 4 -27.14 13.35 -12.41
N LEU A 5 -26.32 12.62 -13.18
CA LEU A 5 -25.95 11.24 -12.88
C LEU A 5 -25.24 11.10 -11.53
N ILE A 6 -24.33 12.02 -11.19
CA ILE A 6 -23.61 12.01 -9.91
C ILE A 6 -24.56 12.37 -8.75
N ALA A 7 -25.48 13.32 -8.95
CA ALA A 7 -26.42 13.73 -7.91
C ALA A 7 -27.35 12.59 -7.47
N GLU A 8 -27.75 11.72 -8.40
CA GLU A 8 -28.60 10.54 -8.17
C GLU A 8 -27.86 9.39 -7.46
N CYS A 9 -26.52 9.42 -7.40
CA CYS A 9 -25.74 8.39 -6.71
C CYS A 9 -25.81 8.55 -5.17
N PRO A 10 -25.72 7.45 -4.41
CA PRO A 10 -25.57 7.50 -2.95
C PRO A 10 -24.42 8.42 -2.55
N PRO A 11 -24.54 9.21 -1.46
CA PRO A 11 -23.51 10.19 -1.07
C PRO A 11 -22.09 9.62 -0.98
N SER A 12 -21.95 8.39 -0.46
CA SER A 12 -20.67 7.68 -0.33
C SER A 12 -20.00 7.38 -1.67
N LEU A 13 -20.75 7.32 -2.77
CA LEU A 13 -20.26 6.96 -4.10
C LEU A 13 -19.97 8.17 -4.99
N ARG A 14 -20.46 9.36 -4.62
CA ARG A 14 -20.37 10.56 -5.48
C ARG A 14 -18.93 11.00 -5.73
N ALA A 15 -18.11 11.05 -4.68
CA ALA A 15 -16.72 11.48 -4.80
C ALA A 15 -15.87 10.49 -5.61
N PRO A 16 -15.89 9.16 -5.33
CA PRO A 16 -15.18 8.19 -6.15
C PRO A 16 -15.63 8.20 -7.62
N LEU A 17 -16.95 8.28 -7.89
CA LEU A 17 -17.46 8.37 -9.26
C LEU A 17 -16.97 9.64 -9.96
N THR A 18 -16.97 10.78 -9.27
CA THR A 18 -16.52 12.05 -9.84
C THR A 18 -15.05 11.97 -10.24
N ARG A 19 -14.19 11.43 -9.38
CA ARG A 19 -12.75 11.23 -9.67
C ARG A 19 -12.55 10.33 -10.88
N TYR A 20 -13.23 9.19 -10.93
CA TYR A 20 -13.16 8.26 -12.06
C TYR A 20 -13.55 8.92 -13.38
N LEU A 21 -14.68 9.62 -13.40
CA LEU A 21 -15.19 10.29 -14.60
C LEU A 21 -14.31 11.45 -15.08
N ARG A 22 -13.41 11.96 -14.23
CA ARG A 22 -12.39 12.97 -14.58
C ARG A 22 -11.03 12.37 -14.94
N GLY A 23 -10.88 11.04 -14.85
CA GLY A 23 -9.59 10.37 -15.04
C GLY A 23 -8.62 10.53 -13.86
N GLU A 24 -9.12 10.93 -12.68
CA GLU A 24 -8.33 11.15 -11.46
C GLU A 24 -8.20 9.88 -10.59
N ALA A 25 -8.86 8.79 -10.98
CA ALA A 25 -8.81 7.48 -10.31
C ALA A 25 -8.99 6.36 -11.33
N SER A 26 -8.39 5.19 -11.05
CA SER A 26 -8.59 3.98 -11.86
C SER A 26 -9.95 3.32 -11.60
N GLY A 27 -10.32 2.38 -12.47
CA GLY A 27 -11.53 1.58 -12.27
C GLY A 27 -11.43 0.74 -11.00
N GLU A 28 -10.26 0.17 -10.73
CA GLU A 28 -9.95 -0.66 -9.57
C GLU A 28 -10.17 0.11 -8.24
N ILE A 29 -9.60 1.31 -8.12
CA ILE A 29 -9.78 2.18 -6.93
C ILE A 29 -11.24 2.59 -6.78
N THR A 30 -11.92 2.88 -7.90
CA THR A 30 -13.32 3.28 -7.89
C THR A 30 -14.22 2.14 -7.40
N LEU A 31 -13.98 0.92 -7.89
CA LEU A 31 -14.74 -0.27 -7.46
C LEU A 31 -14.47 -0.61 -6.01
N MET A 32 -13.24 -0.48 -5.53
CA MET A 32 -12.92 -0.64 -4.11
C MET A 32 -13.75 0.32 -3.26
N HIS A 33 -13.74 1.62 -3.56
CA HIS A 33 -14.55 2.60 -2.82
C HIS A 33 -16.05 2.33 -2.91
N PHE A 34 -16.54 1.84 -4.06
CA PHE A 34 -17.95 1.47 -4.18
C PHE A 34 -18.29 0.24 -3.34
N ALA A 35 -17.43 -0.79 -3.33
CA ALA A 35 -17.60 -1.98 -2.51
C ALA A 35 -17.62 -1.62 -1.01
N LEU A 36 -16.70 -0.76 -0.57
CA LEU A 36 -16.66 -0.25 0.81
C LEU A 36 -17.90 0.61 1.14
N GLY A 37 -18.30 1.51 0.24
CA GLY A 37 -19.39 2.45 0.46
C GLY A 37 -20.79 1.82 0.41
N LEU A 38 -20.97 0.71 -0.31
CA LEU A 38 -22.22 -0.06 -0.34
C LEU A 38 -22.25 -1.19 0.68
N GLY A 39 -21.09 -1.77 1.02
CA GLY A 39 -20.97 -2.89 1.94
C GLY A 39 -21.60 -4.20 1.42
N ASP A 40 -21.97 -4.27 0.14
CA ASP A 40 -22.61 -5.44 -0.47
C ASP A 40 -22.26 -5.55 -1.96
N ALA A 41 -21.62 -6.65 -2.34
CA ALA A 41 -21.18 -6.89 -3.72
C ALA A 41 -22.36 -7.09 -4.69
N GLY A 42 -23.48 -7.66 -4.25
CA GLY A 42 -24.69 -7.83 -5.07
C GLY A 42 -25.36 -6.49 -5.41
N LEU A 43 -25.40 -5.57 -4.43
CA LEU A 43 -25.85 -4.20 -4.66
C LEU A 43 -24.91 -3.45 -5.62
N LEU A 44 -23.59 -3.65 -5.50
CA LEU A 44 -22.60 -3.04 -6.39
C LEU A 44 -22.87 -3.34 -7.86
N ARG A 45 -23.09 -4.62 -8.20
CA ARG A 45 -23.37 -5.02 -9.59
C ARG A 45 -24.63 -4.36 -10.15
N SER A 46 -25.71 -4.40 -9.37
CA SER A 46 -27.02 -3.84 -9.78
C SER A 46 -26.94 -2.32 -9.95
N PHE A 47 -26.20 -1.66 -9.07
CA PHE A 47 -25.91 -0.23 -9.15
C PHE A 47 -25.13 0.12 -10.41
N LEU A 48 -24.03 -0.57 -10.70
CA LEU A 48 -23.21 -0.32 -11.90
C LEU A 48 -23.97 -0.57 -13.20
N ALA A 49 -24.81 -1.61 -13.26
CA ALA A 49 -25.66 -1.87 -14.41
C ALA A 49 -26.67 -0.74 -14.66
N THR A 50 -27.26 -0.21 -13.57
CA THR A 50 -28.17 0.95 -13.64
C THR A 50 -27.43 2.20 -14.11
N LEU A 51 -26.25 2.45 -13.54
CA LEU A 51 -25.42 3.61 -13.86
C LEU A 51 -24.96 3.61 -15.33
N ALA A 52 -24.49 2.47 -15.84
CA ALA A 52 -24.10 2.31 -17.24
C ALA A 52 -25.30 2.43 -18.19
N GLY A 53 -26.47 1.90 -17.81
CA GLY A 53 -27.71 2.01 -18.58
C GLY A 53 -28.29 3.42 -18.65
N ALA A 54 -28.13 4.22 -17.59
CA ALA A 54 -28.57 5.62 -17.55
C ALA A 54 -27.74 6.55 -18.44
N ALA A 55 -26.50 6.15 -18.78
CA ALA A 55 -25.59 6.95 -19.60
C ALA A 55 -24.80 6.10 -20.62
N PRO A 56 -25.46 5.45 -21.60
CA PRO A 56 -24.84 4.49 -22.52
C PRO A 56 -23.73 5.08 -23.41
N GLN A 57 -23.76 6.41 -23.61
CA GLN A 57 -22.71 7.17 -24.30
C GLN A 57 -21.38 7.24 -23.53
N ARG A 58 -21.37 6.91 -22.23
CA ARG A 58 -20.18 6.94 -21.36
C ARG A 58 -19.54 5.55 -21.33
N LYS A 59 -18.58 5.33 -22.23
CA LYS A 59 -17.90 4.03 -22.36
C LYS A 59 -17.16 3.63 -21.09
N GLU A 60 -16.71 4.60 -20.30
CA GLU A 60 -16.01 4.39 -19.03
C GLU A 60 -16.91 3.66 -18.01
N LEU A 61 -18.22 3.94 -18.00
CA LEU A 61 -19.15 3.26 -17.09
C LEU A 61 -19.39 1.81 -17.49
N ALA A 62 -19.40 1.52 -18.80
CA ALA A 62 -19.48 0.15 -19.31
C ALA A 62 -18.19 -0.63 -18.99
N GLU A 63 -17.03 0.03 -19.06
CA GLU A 63 -15.76 -0.57 -18.67
C GLU A 63 -15.71 -0.87 -17.16
N LEU A 64 -16.18 0.06 -16.33
CA LEU A 64 -16.26 -0.11 -14.88
C LEU A 64 -17.17 -1.28 -14.49
N LEU A 65 -18.34 -1.41 -15.15
CA LEU A 65 -19.23 -2.56 -14.98
C LEU A 65 -18.54 -3.86 -15.39
N ARG A 66 -17.89 -3.90 -16.55
CA ARG A 66 -17.17 -5.09 -17.02
C ARG A 66 -16.07 -5.50 -16.05
N LEU A 67 -15.30 -4.55 -15.53
CA LEU A 67 -14.26 -4.80 -14.55
C LEU A 67 -14.83 -5.38 -13.25
N ALA A 68 -15.98 -4.87 -12.79
CA ALA A 68 -16.66 -5.46 -11.63
C ALA A 68 -17.12 -6.90 -11.93
N GLU A 69 -17.78 -7.12 -13.07
CA GLU A 69 -18.30 -8.44 -13.47
C GLU A 69 -17.19 -9.50 -13.55
N THR A 70 -16.01 -9.14 -14.05
CA THR A 70 -14.86 -10.07 -14.12
C THR A 70 -14.23 -10.39 -12.77
N ASN A 71 -14.53 -9.63 -11.72
CA ASN A 71 -13.93 -9.78 -10.38
C ASN A 71 -14.99 -9.98 -9.27
N MET A 72 -16.24 -10.31 -9.62
CA MET A 72 -17.36 -10.38 -8.65
C MET A 72 -17.10 -11.35 -7.50
N ASP A 73 -16.54 -12.51 -7.79
CA ASP A 73 -16.27 -13.54 -6.77
C ASP A 73 -15.24 -13.05 -5.73
N HIS A 74 -14.29 -12.22 -6.17
CA HIS A 74 -13.25 -11.64 -5.32
C HIS A 74 -13.72 -10.37 -4.60
N LEU A 75 -14.62 -9.58 -5.21
CA LEU A 75 -15.22 -8.38 -4.59
C LEU A 75 -15.99 -8.71 -3.29
N GLY A 76 -16.56 -9.90 -3.19
CA GLY A 76 -17.16 -10.39 -1.95
C GLY A 76 -16.16 -10.41 -0.79
N GLN A 77 -14.92 -10.86 -1.05
CA GLN A 77 -13.86 -10.92 -0.05
C GLN A 77 -13.45 -9.52 0.43
N VAL A 78 -13.33 -8.55 -0.47
CA VAL A 78 -13.05 -7.14 -0.12
C VAL A 78 -14.10 -6.59 0.84
N THR A 79 -15.39 -6.81 0.55
CA THR A 79 -16.46 -6.35 1.44
C THR A 79 -16.48 -7.08 2.79
N ALA A 80 -16.11 -8.37 2.82
CA ALA A 80 -16.03 -9.14 4.06
C ALA A 80 -14.86 -8.65 4.93
N LEU A 81 -13.67 -8.51 4.36
CA LEU A 81 -12.49 -7.99 5.08
C LEU A 81 -12.73 -6.60 5.66
N ALA A 82 -13.40 -5.72 4.90
CA ALA A 82 -13.77 -4.40 5.38
C ALA A 82 -14.74 -4.46 6.58
N LYS A 83 -15.73 -5.36 6.56
CA LYS A 83 -16.66 -5.60 7.68
C LYS A 83 -15.97 -6.19 8.89
N ASP A 84 -14.97 -7.04 8.67
CA ASP A 84 -14.17 -7.68 9.73
C ASP A 84 -13.10 -6.75 10.31
N GLY A 85 -13.10 -5.48 9.87
CA GLY A 85 -12.33 -4.41 10.49
C GLY A 85 -10.99 -4.13 9.83
N LEU A 86 -10.64 -4.73 8.69
CA LEU A 86 -9.35 -4.49 8.02
C LEU A 86 -9.08 -3.00 7.73
N VAL A 87 -10.15 -2.22 7.54
CA VAL A 87 -10.12 -0.76 7.30
C VAL A 87 -10.24 0.09 8.58
N ALA A 88 -10.45 -0.56 9.73
CA ALA A 88 -10.59 0.11 11.02
C ALA A 88 -9.30 0.01 11.81
N ILE A 89 -8.97 1.09 12.51
CA ILE A 89 -7.88 1.12 13.47
C ILE A 89 -8.46 0.65 14.80
N PRO A 90 -7.89 -0.37 15.46
CA PRO A 90 -8.34 -0.80 16.78
C PRO A 90 -8.27 0.37 17.77
N SER A 91 -9.40 0.76 18.36
CA SER A 91 -9.45 1.77 19.42
C SER A 91 -9.46 1.12 20.80
N GLY A 92 -8.70 1.69 21.75
CA GLY A 92 -8.73 1.26 23.15
C GLY A 92 -7.97 -0.02 23.50
N ASN A 93 -6.98 -0.43 22.69
CA ASN A 93 -6.07 -1.53 23.06
C ASN A 93 -4.77 -0.97 23.68
N ASP A 94 -4.25 -1.61 24.73
CA ASP A 94 -2.98 -1.23 25.38
C ASP A 94 -1.78 -1.44 24.43
N ASP A 95 -1.93 -2.31 23.42
CA ASP A 95 -0.96 -2.54 22.34
C ASP A 95 -1.64 -2.54 20.96
N ALA A 96 -1.77 -1.34 20.36
CA ALA A 96 -2.40 -1.17 19.06
C ALA A 96 -1.65 -1.88 17.91
N VAL A 97 -0.31 -2.00 17.99
CA VAL A 97 0.47 -2.67 16.94
C VAL A 97 0.18 -4.17 16.92
N ALA A 98 0.13 -4.81 18.09
CA ALA A 98 -0.23 -6.21 18.19
C ALA A 98 -1.65 -6.48 17.64
N ALA A 99 -2.61 -5.61 17.96
CA ALA A 99 -3.98 -5.70 17.47
C ALA A 99 -4.08 -5.64 15.94
N ILE A 100 -3.29 -4.76 15.31
CA ILE A 100 -3.18 -4.66 13.86
C ILE A 100 -2.57 -5.95 13.29
N GLY A 101 -1.54 -6.49 13.92
CA GLY A 101 -0.94 -7.78 13.53
C GLY A 101 -1.97 -8.92 13.51
N GLU A 102 -2.78 -9.04 14.56
CA GLU A 102 -3.86 -10.04 14.63
C GLU A 102 -4.95 -9.83 13.58
N GLN A 103 -5.24 -8.57 13.22
CA GLN A 103 -6.19 -8.24 12.17
C GLN A 103 -5.68 -8.69 10.80
N PHE A 104 -4.39 -8.47 10.51
CA PHE A 104 -3.77 -8.98 9.29
C PHE A 104 -3.63 -10.51 9.29
N ASP A 105 -3.38 -11.15 10.44
CA ASP A 105 -3.40 -12.62 10.57
C ASP A 105 -4.77 -13.20 10.15
N ARG A 106 -5.87 -12.57 10.59
CA ARG A 106 -7.23 -12.97 10.15
C ARG A 106 -7.46 -12.69 8.66
N ALA A 107 -7.01 -11.52 8.18
CA ALA A 107 -7.25 -11.10 6.80
C ALA A 107 -6.53 -11.99 5.78
N VAL A 108 -5.25 -12.31 6.02
CA VAL A 108 -4.47 -13.17 5.12
C VAL A 108 -4.99 -14.60 5.11
N ALA A 109 -5.49 -15.11 6.25
CA ALA A 109 -6.12 -16.42 6.33
C ALA A 109 -7.43 -16.49 5.51
N ALA A 110 -8.15 -15.37 5.39
CA ALA A 110 -9.40 -15.30 4.64
C ALA A 110 -9.20 -15.05 3.13
N ALA A 111 -8.34 -14.10 2.76
CA ALA A 111 -8.08 -13.73 1.37
C ALA A 111 -6.71 -13.04 1.24
N PRO A 112 -5.63 -13.79 0.95
CA PRO A 112 -4.27 -13.27 0.89
C PRO A 112 -4.11 -12.04 -0.02
N GLU A 113 -4.60 -12.09 -1.27
CA GLU A 113 -4.47 -11.00 -2.23
C GLU A 113 -5.19 -9.72 -1.78
N ALA A 114 -6.41 -9.87 -1.26
CA ALA A 114 -7.21 -8.74 -0.79
C ALA A 114 -6.67 -8.14 0.52
N SER A 115 -6.00 -8.95 1.34
CA SER A 115 -5.46 -8.50 2.63
C SER A 115 -4.32 -7.49 2.54
N VAL A 116 -3.59 -7.45 1.40
CA VAL A 116 -2.43 -6.55 1.22
C VAL A 116 -2.74 -5.33 0.34
N ALA A 117 -3.85 -5.36 -0.39
CA ALA A 117 -4.29 -4.26 -1.24
C ALA A 117 -5.78 -4.45 -1.58
N LEU A 118 -6.67 -3.71 -0.92
CA LEU A 118 -8.11 -3.78 -1.21
C LEU A 118 -8.45 -3.38 -2.65
N TYR A 119 -7.66 -2.48 -3.25
CA TYR A 119 -7.81 -2.08 -4.65
C TYR A 119 -7.45 -3.21 -5.64
N SER A 120 -6.79 -4.28 -5.21
CA SER A 120 -6.60 -5.47 -6.04
C SER A 120 -7.93 -6.16 -6.36
N LEU A 121 -8.99 -5.80 -5.63
CA LEU A 121 -10.29 -6.45 -5.69
C LEU A 121 -10.21 -7.96 -5.40
N GLY A 122 -9.15 -8.43 -4.71
CA GLY A 122 -8.84 -9.84 -4.47
C GLY A 122 -8.25 -10.58 -5.69
N SER A 123 -7.93 -9.86 -6.76
CA SER A 123 -7.36 -10.41 -8.00
C SER A 123 -5.83 -10.41 -7.96
N ALA A 124 -5.23 -11.60 -8.04
CA ALA A 124 -3.78 -11.75 -8.17
C ALA A 124 -3.22 -11.01 -9.39
N ASN A 125 -3.96 -10.96 -10.50
CA ASN A 125 -3.52 -10.25 -11.70
C ASN A 125 -3.44 -8.73 -11.50
N ILE A 126 -4.42 -8.14 -10.82
CA ILE A 126 -4.39 -6.70 -10.50
C ILE A 126 -3.23 -6.41 -9.55
N LEU A 127 -3.00 -7.29 -8.58
CA LEU A 127 -1.89 -7.18 -7.63
C LEU A 127 -0.52 -7.29 -8.33
N ASP A 128 -0.37 -8.19 -9.30
CA ASP A 128 0.85 -8.33 -10.11
C ASP A 128 1.12 -7.07 -10.95
N ARG A 129 0.06 -6.48 -11.53
CA ARG A 129 0.17 -5.22 -12.28
C ARG A 129 0.63 -4.06 -11.38
N ALA A 130 0.02 -3.91 -10.20
CA ALA A 130 0.42 -2.90 -9.23
C ALA A 130 1.85 -3.11 -8.73
N THR A 131 2.24 -4.37 -8.46
CA THR A 131 3.61 -4.73 -8.08
C THR A 131 4.60 -4.40 -9.18
N SER A 132 4.27 -4.70 -10.44
CA SER A 132 5.11 -4.38 -11.60
C SER A 132 5.30 -2.88 -11.77
N GLU A 133 4.27 -2.08 -11.50
CA GLU A 133 4.34 -0.62 -11.54
C GLU A 133 5.30 -0.07 -10.48
N ILE A 134 5.22 -0.59 -9.24
CA ILE A 134 6.16 -0.25 -8.16
C ILE A 134 7.59 -0.58 -8.56
N VAL A 135 7.84 -1.80 -9.06
CA VAL A 135 9.19 -2.21 -9.48
C VAL A 135 9.70 -1.35 -10.64
N SER A 136 8.84 -0.95 -11.58
CA SER A 136 9.21 -0.03 -12.67
C SER A 136 9.66 1.32 -12.14
N ARG A 137 8.89 1.92 -11.20
CA ARG A 137 9.25 3.19 -10.59
C ARG A 137 10.55 3.11 -9.79
N LEU A 138 10.74 2.06 -9.01
CA LEU A 138 12.00 1.85 -8.28
C LEU A 138 13.21 1.76 -9.24
N ALA A 139 13.04 1.13 -10.40
CA ALA A 139 14.08 1.08 -11.44
C ALA A 139 14.31 2.46 -12.08
N GLU A 140 13.25 3.21 -12.40
CA GLU A 140 13.31 4.58 -12.95
C GLU A 140 13.98 5.57 -11.99
N TRP A 141 13.84 5.36 -10.69
CA TRP A 141 14.52 6.13 -9.64
C TRP A 141 15.95 5.66 -9.36
N ASP A 142 16.47 4.68 -10.13
CA ASP A 142 17.82 4.12 -9.99
C ASP A 142 18.10 3.48 -8.61
N LEU A 143 17.06 2.86 -8.01
CA LEU A 143 17.15 2.26 -6.67
C LEU A 143 17.40 0.74 -6.70
N LEU A 144 17.33 0.12 -7.89
CA LEU A 144 17.50 -1.33 -8.04
C LEU A 144 18.89 -1.65 -8.60
N ARG A 145 19.72 -2.29 -7.79
CA ARG A 145 21.07 -2.71 -8.18
C ARG A 145 21.35 -4.16 -7.75
N PRO A 146 22.06 -4.97 -8.56
CA PRO A 146 22.33 -6.37 -8.24
C PRO A 146 23.09 -6.63 -6.93
N ASP A 147 23.76 -5.62 -6.38
CA ASP A 147 24.50 -5.67 -5.12
C ASP A 147 23.76 -5.01 -3.94
N ALA A 148 22.57 -4.43 -4.18
CA ALA A 148 21.83 -3.71 -3.15
C ALA A 148 21.27 -4.66 -2.08
N ALA A 149 21.41 -4.25 -0.82
CA ALA A 149 20.72 -4.83 0.32
C ALA A 149 19.45 -4.03 0.62
N VAL A 150 18.30 -4.69 0.55
CA VAL A 150 16.98 -4.08 0.74
C VAL A 150 16.39 -4.52 2.09
N LEU A 151 15.80 -3.58 2.83
CA LEU A 151 14.92 -3.86 3.96
C LEU A 151 13.48 -3.46 3.57
N ASP A 152 12.57 -4.42 3.51
CA ASP A 152 11.14 -4.15 3.28
C ASP A 152 10.37 -4.21 4.60
N ILE A 153 9.76 -3.09 4.99
CA ILE A 153 9.01 -2.91 6.23
C ILE A 153 7.52 -3.11 5.93
N GLY A 154 6.94 -4.21 6.41
CA GLY A 154 5.57 -4.61 6.12
C GLY A 154 5.46 -5.33 4.77
N CYS A 155 6.24 -6.39 4.59
CA CYS A 155 6.30 -7.14 3.33
C CYS A 155 4.98 -7.86 2.96
N GLY A 156 4.05 -8.00 3.91
CA GLY A 156 2.79 -8.69 3.71
C GLY A 156 3.01 -10.12 3.21
N ILE A 157 2.40 -10.46 2.08
CA ILE A 157 2.47 -11.80 1.48
C ILE A 157 3.70 -12.01 0.57
N GLY A 158 4.73 -11.17 0.60
CA GLY A 158 5.95 -11.44 -0.17
C GLY A 158 5.88 -11.09 -1.67
N ARG A 159 4.92 -10.26 -2.09
CA ARG A 159 4.69 -9.95 -3.52
C ARG A 159 5.82 -9.14 -4.14
N LEU A 160 6.36 -8.18 -3.39
CA LEU A 160 7.44 -7.31 -3.84
C LEU A 160 8.75 -8.07 -3.87
N GLU A 161 9.00 -8.90 -2.86
CA GLU A 161 10.17 -9.77 -2.74
C GLU A 161 10.30 -10.68 -3.96
N ARG A 162 9.21 -11.34 -4.37
CA ARG A 162 9.17 -12.18 -5.57
C ARG A 162 9.64 -11.43 -6.82
N ALA A 163 9.25 -10.16 -6.95
CA ALA A 163 9.51 -9.32 -8.11
C ALA A 163 10.87 -8.60 -8.05
N LEU A 164 11.36 -8.30 -6.84
CA LEU A 164 12.61 -7.60 -6.57
C LEU A 164 13.81 -8.54 -6.47
N ALA A 165 13.63 -9.77 -5.99
CA ALA A 165 14.72 -10.73 -5.78
C ALA A 165 15.66 -10.91 -6.99
N PRO A 166 15.19 -10.93 -8.25
CA PRO A 166 16.08 -11.03 -9.41
C PRO A 166 16.88 -9.75 -9.72
N ARG A 167 16.60 -8.64 -9.05
CA ARG A 167 17.11 -7.29 -9.36
C ARG A 167 18.02 -6.72 -8.28
N VAL A 168 18.08 -7.37 -7.11
CA VAL A 168 18.83 -6.91 -5.93
C VAL A 168 19.67 -8.02 -5.32
N GLY A 169 20.65 -7.64 -4.50
CA GLY A 169 21.57 -8.59 -3.87
C GLY A 169 20.87 -9.42 -2.81
N THR A 170 20.27 -8.77 -1.81
CA THR A 170 19.57 -9.43 -0.70
C THR A 170 18.34 -8.63 -0.28
N ILE A 171 17.32 -9.32 0.21
CA ILE A 171 16.14 -8.70 0.81
C ILE A 171 15.94 -9.27 2.21
N THR A 172 15.90 -8.39 3.21
CA THR A 172 15.34 -8.66 4.53
C THR A 172 13.93 -8.09 4.55
N ALA A 173 12.93 -8.95 4.68
CA ALA A 173 11.52 -8.61 4.60
C ALA A 173 10.88 -8.85 5.97
N ILE A 174 10.29 -7.81 6.57
CA ILE A 174 9.70 -7.89 7.90
C ILE A 174 8.22 -7.58 7.90
N ASP A 175 7.49 -8.21 8.83
CA ASP A 175 6.07 -7.93 9.06
C ASP A 175 5.69 -8.21 10.52
N ILE A 176 4.67 -7.51 11.01
CA ILE A 176 4.12 -7.69 12.36
C ILE A 176 3.21 -8.93 12.46
N SER A 177 2.60 -9.31 11.34
CA SER A 177 1.69 -10.46 11.22
C SER A 177 2.48 -11.75 10.98
N SER A 178 2.19 -12.78 11.79
CA SER A 178 2.81 -14.10 11.59
C SER A 178 2.24 -14.78 10.35
N GLY A 179 0.93 -14.64 10.11
CA GLY A 179 0.27 -15.18 8.93
C GLY A 179 0.81 -14.59 7.63
N MET A 180 1.11 -13.29 7.61
CA MET A 180 1.77 -12.64 6.46
C MET A 180 3.14 -13.27 6.18
N ILE A 181 3.98 -13.40 7.21
CA ILE A 181 5.31 -14.04 7.09
C ILE A 181 5.21 -15.49 6.62
N GLU A 182 4.25 -16.26 7.12
CA GLU A 182 4.02 -17.65 6.69
C GLU A 182 3.64 -17.73 5.20
N GLU A 183 2.71 -16.88 4.76
CA GLU A 183 2.28 -16.82 3.36
C GLU A 183 3.41 -16.31 2.43
N ALA A 184 4.19 -15.33 2.88
CA ALA A 184 5.34 -14.81 2.15
C ALA A 184 6.41 -15.89 1.95
N ARG A 185 6.76 -16.63 3.00
CA ARG A 185 7.67 -17.78 2.92
C ARG A 185 7.14 -18.87 1.99
N ARG A 186 5.83 -19.11 1.98
CA ARG A 186 5.20 -20.06 1.04
C ARG A 186 5.35 -19.62 -0.42
N ARG A 187 5.18 -18.33 -0.71
CA ARG A 187 5.26 -17.76 -2.07
C ARG A 187 6.68 -17.61 -2.59
N CYS A 188 7.63 -17.37 -1.70
CA CYS A 188 9.00 -17.02 -2.01
C CYS A 188 10.01 -18.08 -1.56
N GLY A 189 9.57 -19.27 -1.16
CA GLY A 189 10.44 -20.33 -0.63
C GLY A 189 11.48 -20.87 -1.61
N ASP A 190 11.35 -20.55 -2.91
CA ASP A 190 12.33 -20.85 -3.96
C ASP A 190 13.43 -19.79 -4.10
N LEU A 191 13.33 -18.65 -3.40
CA LEU A 191 14.27 -17.53 -3.50
C LEU A 191 15.40 -17.67 -2.48
N ALA A 192 16.64 -17.71 -2.97
CA ALA A 192 17.82 -17.88 -2.12
C ALA A 192 18.28 -16.58 -1.43
N ASN A 193 17.84 -15.41 -1.90
CA ASN A 193 18.32 -14.10 -1.46
C ASN A 193 17.26 -13.28 -0.69
N VAL A 194 16.21 -13.93 -0.18
CA VAL A 194 15.15 -13.30 0.60
C VAL A 194 15.03 -13.96 1.96
N ALA A 195 15.08 -13.17 3.02
CA ALA A 195 14.83 -13.61 4.39
C ALA A 195 13.58 -12.93 4.93
N PHE A 196 12.65 -13.72 5.49
CA PHE A 196 11.41 -13.22 6.09
C PHE A 196 11.46 -13.33 7.61
N GLU A 197 11.20 -12.24 8.32
CA GLU A 197 11.29 -12.14 9.78
C GLU A 197 10.04 -11.48 10.37
N ARG A 198 9.48 -12.07 11.44
CA ARG A 198 8.45 -11.38 12.22
C ARG A 198 9.11 -10.27 13.05
N CYS A 199 8.54 -9.07 13.05
CA CYS A 199 9.00 -7.95 13.88
C CYS A 199 7.91 -7.48 14.87
N ASP A 200 8.27 -6.55 15.76
CA ASP A 200 7.34 -5.92 16.70
C ASP A 200 6.72 -4.62 16.15
N GLY A 201 7.12 -4.21 14.94
CA GLY A 201 6.62 -3.04 14.21
C GLY A 201 7.04 -1.68 14.75
N ARG A 202 7.94 -1.60 15.75
CA ARG A 202 8.16 -0.36 16.51
C ARG A 202 9.41 0.42 16.14
N ASN A 203 10.45 -0.28 15.72
CA ASN A 203 11.76 0.31 15.42
C ASN A 203 12.63 -0.66 14.61
N LEU A 204 13.82 -0.22 14.21
CA LEU A 204 14.79 -1.03 13.48
C LEU A 204 16.08 -1.25 14.28
N ALA A 205 16.02 -1.19 15.61
CA ALA A 205 17.18 -1.27 16.50
C ALA A 205 17.92 -2.61 16.41
N GLY A 206 17.25 -3.68 15.99
CA GLY A 206 17.84 -5.00 15.77
C GLY A 206 18.83 -5.07 14.60
N TYR A 207 18.82 -4.09 13.69
CA TYR A 207 19.69 -4.07 12.52
C TYR A 207 20.95 -3.23 12.74
N GLN A 208 22.06 -3.66 12.14
CA GLN A 208 23.35 -2.99 12.23
C GLN A 208 23.36 -1.67 11.44
N ASP A 209 24.20 -0.74 11.88
CA ASP A 209 24.45 0.51 11.16
C ASP A 209 24.97 0.21 9.74
N ARG A 210 24.56 1.02 8.76
CA ARG A 210 25.04 0.97 7.37
C ARG A 210 24.97 -0.43 6.74
N SER A 211 23.89 -1.15 6.98
CA SER A 211 23.62 -2.50 6.50
C SER A 211 22.77 -2.56 5.23
N PHE A 212 21.99 -1.52 4.92
CA PHE A 212 21.07 -1.48 3.78
C PHE A 212 21.36 -0.34 2.81
N ASP A 213 21.02 -0.54 1.54
CA ASP A 213 21.05 0.48 0.48
C ASP A 213 19.64 1.07 0.23
N LEU A 214 18.59 0.29 0.48
CA LEU A 214 17.21 0.69 0.24
C LEU A 214 16.31 0.19 1.36
N LEU A 215 15.52 1.09 1.93
CA LEU A 215 14.40 0.79 2.81
C LEU A 215 13.09 1.04 2.05
N LEU A 216 12.19 0.06 2.06
CA LEU A 216 10.86 0.15 1.48
C LEU A 216 9.81 0.07 2.60
N ALA A 217 8.74 0.84 2.46
CA ALA A 217 7.52 0.69 3.25
C ALA A 217 6.33 0.92 2.31
N VAL A 218 5.66 -0.16 1.90
CA VAL A 218 4.60 -0.11 0.90
C VAL A 218 3.22 -0.35 1.50
N ASP A 219 2.51 0.75 1.70
CA ASP A 219 1.22 0.84 2.40
C ASP A 219 1.29 0.36 3.86
N THR A 220 2.48 0.45 4.47
CA THR A 220 2.72 -0.01 5.85
C THR A 220 2.54 1.09 6.88
N PHE A 221 3.10 2.27 6.62
CA PHE A 221 3.11 3.38 7.56
C PHE A 221 1.73 3.88 7.98
N PRO A 222 0.67 3.82 7.14
CA PRO A 222 -0.66 4.21 7.60
C PRO A 222 -1.16 3.43 8.82
N TYR A 223 -0.84 2.14 8.90
CA TYR A 223 -1.22 1.29 10.03
C TYR A 223 -0.36 1.58 11.27
N LEU A 224 0.95 1.76 11.08
CA LEU A 224 1.85 2.08 12.19
C LEU A 224 1.59 3.48 12.75
N TYR A 225 1.35 4.46 11.89
CA TYR A 225 0.97 5.83 12.27
C TYR A 225 -0.33 5.85 13.08
N ALA A 226 -1.30 5.04 12.65
CA ALA A 226 -2.56 4.88 13.34
C ALA A 226 -2.42 4.27 14.74
N ALA A 227 -1.47 3.36 14.93
CA ALA A 227 -1.17 2.77 16.23
C ALA A 227 -0.45 3.78 17.15
N ASP A 228 0.59 4.42 16.63
CA ASP A 228 1.34 5.48 17.31
C ASP A 228 2.11 6.31 16.27
N PRO A 229 1.81 7.62 16.11
CA PRO A 229 2.53 8.50 15.19
C PRO A 229 4.04 8.60 15.42
N GLU A 230 4.53 8.25 16.62
CA GLU A 230 5.96 8.23 16.91
C GLU A 230 6.68 7.03 16.27
N ILE A 231 5.96 5.95 15.91
CA ILE A 231 6.57 4.77 15.28
C ILE A 231 7.18 5.11 13.92
N PRO A 232 6.46 5.70 12.94
CA PRO A 232 7.07 6.12 11.67
C PRO A 232 8.25 7.10 11.85
N ALA A 233 8.16 7.99 12.85
CA ALA A 233 9.25 8.91 13.19
C ALA A 233 10.49 8.15 13.70
N GLN A 234 10.30 7.17 14.58
CA GLN A 234 11.37 6.28 15.06
C GLN A 234 11.95 5.44 13.92
N CYS A 235 11.13 4.87 13.04
CA CYS A 235 11.59 4.14 11.86
C CYS A 235 12.47 5.01 10.95
N LEU A 236 12.13 6.29 10.73
CA LEU A 236 12.96 7.20 9.95
C LEU A 236 14.27 7.58 10.67
N ARG A 237 14.27 7.71 12.00
CA ARG A 237 15.51 7.89 12.77
C ARG A 237 16.44 6.68 12.63
N ASP A 238 15.89 5.47 12.76
CA ASP A 238 16.68 4.26 12.57
C ASP A 238 17.12 4.07 11.12
N ALA A 239 16.29 4.43 10.14
CA ALA A 239 16.63 4.42 8.72
C ALA A 239 17.92 5.21 8.47
N ALA A 240 18.08 6.39 9.07
CA ALA A 240 19.28 7.20 8.93
C ALA A 240 20.56 6.54 9.49
N ARG A 241 20.41 5.58 10.39
CA ARG A 241 21.49 4.79 11.00
C ARG A 241 21.78 3.51 10.20
N VAL A 242 20.74 2.76 9.83
CA VAL A 242 20.90 1.45 9.17
C VAL A 242 21.21 1.58 7.68
N LEU A 243 20.87 2.69 7.04
CA LEU A 243 21.25 2.94 5.65
C LEU A 243 22.74 3.26 5.50
N ARG A 244 23.33 2.75 4.44
CA ARG A 244 24.65 3.16 3.95
C ARG A 244 24.59 4.62 3.46
N PRO A 245 25.72 5.35 3.47
CA PRO A 245 25.80 6.63 2.76
C PRO A 245 25.36 6.46 1.30
N GLY A 246 24.48 7.35 0.82
CA GLY A 246 23.87 7.23 -0.51
C GLY A 246 22.62 6.34 -0.56
N GLY A 247 22.26 5.66 0.53
CA GLY A 247 21.06 4.82 0.60
C GLY A 247 19.76 5.61 0.62
N ALA A 248 18.65 4.94 0.33
CA ALA A 248 17.34 5.56 0.15
C ALA A 248 16.24 4.94 1.03
N VAL A 249 15.22 5.75 1.35
CA VAL A 249 13.95 5.29 1.91
C VAL A 249 12.84 5.64 0.91
N VAL A 250 12.02 4.66 0.56
CA VAL A 250 10.78 4.86 -0.20
C VAL A 250 9.61 4.55 0.71
N ILE A 251 8.78 5.55 0.95
CA ILE A 251 7.51 5.40 1.67
C ILE A 251 6.41 5.58 0.66
N LEU A 252 5.62 4.53 0.53
CA LEU A 252 4.47 4.45 -0.35
C LEU A 252 3.24 4.45 0.56
N ASN A 253 2.58 5.61 0.66
CA ASN A 253 1.61 6.01 1.67
C ASN A 253 2.20 6.28 3.06
N PHE A 254 1.94 7.45 3.63
CA PHE A 254 2.40 7.78 4.99
C PHE A 254 1.32 7.59 6.04
N SER A 255 0.11 8.10 5.80
CA SER A 255 -1.02 7.97 6.72
C SER A 255 -2.35 7.88 5.99
N TYR A 256 -3.39 7.39 6.68
CA TYR A 256 -4.78 7.46 6.22
C TYR A 256 -5.56 8.64 6.83
N ARG A 257 -4.88 9.66 7.40
CA ARG A 257 -5.57 10.78 8.07
C ARG A 257 -6.26 11.75 7.12
N GLY A 258 -6.00 11.63 5.81
CA GLY A 258 -6.63 12.44 4.77
C GLY A 258 -6.13 13.88 4.69
N ASP A 259 -5.00 14.21 5.32
CA ASP A 259 -4.34 15.52 5.26
C ASP A 259 -2.96 15.37 4.61
N GLU A 260 -2.93 15.46 3.28
CA GLU A 260 -1.72 15.32 2.47
C GLU A 260 -0.67 16.39 2.79
N ASP A 261 -1.12 17.61 3.14
CA ASP A 261 -0.22 18.70 3.48
C ASP A 261 0.42 18.49 4.85
N ALA A 262 -0.31 17.90 5.80
CA ALA A 262 0.28 17.46 7.05
C ALA A 262 1.28 16.33 6.82
N ASP A 263 0.97 15.35 5.96
CA ASP A 263 1.90 14.24 5.64
C ASP A 263 3.21 14.77 5.08
N ARG A 264 3.12 15.75 4.17
CA ARG A 264 4.29 16.42 3.62
C ARG A 264 5.11 17.13 4.70
N ARG A 265 4.47 17.93 5.56
CA ARG A 265 5.16 18.64 6.65
C ARG A 265 5.86 17.70 7.62
N ASP A 266 5.21 16.61 8.01
CA ASP A 266 5.78 15.64 8.94
C ASP A 266 7.00 14.94 8.32
N ILE A 267 6.90 14.47 7.07
CA ILE A 267 8.03 13.88 6.34
C ILE A 267 9.16 14.88 6.14
N GLU A 268 8.87 16.14 5.78
CA GLU A 268 9.88 17.18 5.59
C GLU A 268 10.65 17.48 6.88
N GLY A 269 9.94 17.56 8.00
CA GLY A 269 10.54 17.72 9.33
C GLY A 269 11.42 16.53 9.70
N LEU A 270 10.90 15.31 9.56
CA LEU A 270 11.63 14.08 9.87
C LEU A 270 12.85 13.90 8.96
N ALA A 271 12.74 14.19 7.68
CA ALA A 271 13.86 14.14 6.74
C ALA A 271 14.98 15.11 7.17
N SER A 272 14.61 16.36 7.44
CA SER A 272 15.55 17.41 7.86
C SER A 272 16.26 17.08 9.16
N SER A 273 15.53 16.60 10.18
CA SER A 273 16.10 16.23 11.48
C SER A 273 17.01 15.00 11.43
N ASN A 274 16.91 14.18 10.38
CA ASN A 274 17.67 12.94 10.24
C ASN A 274 18.71 12.97 9.11
N GLY A 275 18.93 14.14 8.50
CA GLY A 275 19.95 14.33 7.48
C GLY A 275 19.62 13.70 6.13
N PHE A 276 18.34 13.49 5.83
CA PHE A 276 17.89 13.06 4.51
C PHE A 276 17.73 14.24 3.56
N THR A 277 18.06 14.01 2.29
CA THR A 277 17.63 14.85 1.17
C THR A 277 16.33 14.31 0.62
N ILE A 278 15.35 15.19 0.45
CA ILE A 278 14.03 14.84 -0.11
C ILE A 278 14.13 14.88 -1.65
N ARG A 279 13.75 13.77 -2.30
CA ARG A 279 13.69 13.66 -3.76
C ARG A 279 12.26 13.74 -4.28
N LEU A 280 11.31 13.14 -3.56
CA LEU A 280 9.87 13.20 -3.81
C LEU A 280 9.13 13.45 -2.49
N ALA A 281 8.12 14.32 -2.51
CA ALA A 281 7.41 14.79 -1.32
C ALA A 281 5.89 14.81 -1.53
N GLY A 282 5.27 13.64 -1.44
CA GLY A 282 3.83 13.49 -1.60
C GLY A 282 3.40 13.58 -3.06
N THR A 283 4.10 12.86 -3.95
CA THR A 283 3.74 12.73 -5.37
C THR A 283 2.83 11.52 -5.61
N ARG A 284 2.13 11.50 -6.75
CA ARG A 284 1.22 10.42 -7.16
C ARG A 284 1.78 9.74 -8.40
N ASP A 285 2.64 8.75 -8.18
CA ASP A 285 3.46 8.15 -9.24
C ASP A 285 2.86 6.87 -9.85
N PHE A 286 1.72 6.41 -9.32
CA PHE A 286 1.08 5.14 -9.66
C PHE A 286 -0.31 5.34 -10.26
N THR A 287 -0.72 4.38 -11.10
CA THR A 287 -2.00 4.37 -11.81
C THR A 287 -3.01 3.44 -11.15
N LEU A 288 -2.55 2.36 -10.52
CA LEU A 288 -3.42 1.38 -9.84
C LEU A 288 -3.59 1.64 -8.35
N TRP A 289 -2.97 2.70 -7.84
CA TRP A 289 -3.03 3.09 -6.44
C TRP A 289 -2.86 4.61 -6.31
N ASP A 290 -3.55 5.22 -5.35
CA ASP A 290 -3.60 6.66 -5.14
C ASP A 290 -3.03 7.09 -3.79
N GLY A 291 -2.06 6.37 -3.25
CA GLY A 291 -1.30 6.84 -2.10
C GLY A 291 -0.16 7.77 -2.50
N LEU A 292 0.31 8.54 -1.53
CA LEU A 292 1.39 9.48 -1.70
C LEU A 292 2.75 8.78 -1.68
N THR A 293 3.66 9.23 -2.56
CA THR A 293 5.03 8.76 -2.64
C THR A 293 5.97 9.74 -1.96
N PHE A 294 6.83 9.21 -1.10
CA PHE A 294 7.95 9.94 -0.51
C PHE A 294 9.23 9.17 -0.78
N LEU A 295 10.22 9.85 -1.37
CA LEU A 295 11.55 9.29 -1.63
C LEU A 295 12.58 10.18 -0.95
N LEU A 296 13.32 9.59 -0.01
CA LEU A 296 14.34 10.25 0.79
C LEU A 296 15.69 9.56 0.52
N THR A 297 16.79 10.32 0.48
CA THR A 297 18.14 9.79 0.27
C THR A 297 19.10 10.32 1.32
N LEU A 298 19.94 9.46 1.89
CA LEU A 298 21.07 9.91 2.70
C LEU A 298 22.20 10.42 1.79
N PRO A 299 22.81 11.58 2.11
CA PRO A 299 24.01 12.04 1.41
C PRO A 299 25.12 10.98 1.42
N ALA A 300 25.82 10.83 0.29
CA ALA A 300 26.96 9.91 0.15
C ALA A 300 28.18 10.34 1.01
N HIS A 301 28.24 11.62 1.38
CA HIS A 301 29.25 12.19 2.25
C HIS A 301 28.53 12.96 3.36
N ARG A 302 28.77 12.60 4.62
CA ARG A 302 28.45 13.47 5.75
C ARG A 302 29.62 14.45 5.87
N GLU A 303 29.36 15.75 5.75
CA GLU A 303 30.33 16.80 6.11
C GLU A 303 30.74 16.69 7.58
#